data_AF-B6XCT6-F1
#
_entry.id   AF-B6XCT6-F1
#
_cell.length_a   1.000
_cell.length_b   1.000
_cell.length_c   1.000
_cell.angle_alpha   90.00
_cell.angle_beta   90.00
_cell.angle_gamma   90.00
#
_symmetry.space_group_name_H-M   'P 1'
#
loop_
_entity.id
_entity.type
_entity.pdbx_description
1 polymer ?
#
loop_
_entity_poly.entity_id
_entity_poly.type
_entity_poly.pdbx_seq_one_letter_code
_entity_poly.pdbx_strand_id
1 'polypeptide(L)'
;MELPSSQEQLIQRLKKMEIEDPLYASLVKVLGRKNSQDAWHIRTAEKYGLYCFLTMDFKLIKTLEAQRKSPRIISLKTSIMTPAMLGKKLRLYPMPPKIFSYTNVTPAHSNVADIEKK
;
A
#
# COMPACT_ATOMS: atom_id res chain seq x y z
N MET A 1 18.25 26.73 -15.77
CA MET A 1 17.67 26.36 -14.47
C MET A 1 17.67 24.84 -14.41
N GLU A 2 18.46 24.25 -13.53
CA GLU A 2 18.37 22.81 -13.28
C GLU A 2 17.08 22.54 -12.50
N LEU A 3 16.20 21.73 -13.08
CA LEU A 3 14.97 21.32 -12.41
C LEU A 3 15.32 20.24 -11.38
N PRO A 4 14.76 20.30 -10.16
CA PRO A 4 14.98 19.28 -9.15
C PRO A 4 14.50 17.91 -9.65
N SER A 5 15.21 16.86 -9.26
CA SER A 5 14.87 15.48 -9.60
C SER A 5 13.50 15.09 -9.03
N SER A 6 12.87 14.07 -9.61
CA SER A 6 11.57 13.56 -9.14
C SER A 6 11.58 13.16 -7.67
N GLN A 7 12.71 12.66 -7.17
CA GLN A 7 12.88 12.28 -5.76
C GLN A 7 12.92 13.51 -4.83
N GLU A 8 13.64 14.55 -5.22
CA GLU A 8 13.73 15.79 -4.45
C GLU A 8 12.37 16.49 -4.38
N GLN A 9 11.63 16.53 -5.50
CA GLN A 9 10.29 17.08 -5.54
C GLN A 9 9.34 16.34 -4.58
N LEU A 10 9.41 15.00 -4.55
CA LEU A 10 8.63 14.18 -3.63
C LEU A 10 8.97 14.50 -2.17
N ILE A 11 10.26 14.55 -1.82
CA ILE A 11 10.72 14.85 -0.46
C ILE A 11 10.25 16.24 -0.03
N GLN A 12 10.35 17.24 -0.91
CA GLN A 12 9.87 18.59 -0.62
C GLN A 12 8.36 18.63 -0.36
N ARG A 13 7.57 17.91 -1.17
CA ARG A 13 6.11 17.80 -0.96
C ARG A 13 5.78 17.13 0.37
N LEU A 14 6.45 16.02 0.70
CA LEU A 14 6.22 15.30 1.95
C LEU A 14 6.61 16.15 3.18
N LYS A 15 7.72 16.90 3.11
CA LYS A 15 8.13 17.82 4.19
C LYS A 15 7.13 18.95 4.38
N LYS A 16 6.65 19.54 3.29
CA LYS A 16 5.60 20.58 3.32
C LYS A 16 4.33 20.05 3.99
N MET A 17 3.92 18.83 3.64
CA MET A 17 2.74 18.19 4.22
C MET A 17 2.89 17.86 5.70
N GLU A 18 4.11 17.58 6.20
CA GLU A 18 4.37 17.37 7.63
C GLU A 18 4.05 18.63 8.47
N ILE A 19 4.05 19.81 7.84
CA ILE A 19 3.71 21.08 8.48
C ILE A 19 2.21 21.37 8.31
N GLU A 20 1.67 21.14 7.12
CA GLU A 20 0.29 21.53 6.78
C GLU A 20 -0.78 20.57 7.31
N ASP A 21 -0.43 19.30 7.53
CA ASP A 21 -1.40 18.25 7.87
C ASP A 21 -1.05 17.54 9.20
N PRO A 22 -1.76 17.87 10.29
CA PRO A 22 -1.52 17.25 11.61
C PRO A 22 -1.77 15.74 11.65
N LEU A 23 -2.68 15.22 10.82
CA LEU A 23 -2.95 13.79 10.71
C LEU A 23 -1.74 13.08 10.10
N TYR A 24 -1.18 13.62 9.02
CA TYR A 24 0.04 13.11 8.42
C TYR A 24 1.24 13.21 9.38
N ALA A 25 1.47 14.38 9.98
CA ALA A 25 2.59 14.61 10.90
C ALA A 25 2.60 13.61 12.08
N SER A 26 1.42 13.38 12.67
CA SER A 26 1.28 12.41 13.77
C SER A 26 1.51 10.96 13.33
N LEU A 27 1.13 10.59 12.10
CA LEU A 27 1.43 9.27 11.55
C LEU A 27 2.93 9.09 11.29
N VAL A 28 3.60 10.09 10.72
CA VAL A 28 5.06 10.06 10.51
C VAL A 28 5.81 9.92 11.84
N LYS A 29 5.34 10.57 12.91
CA LYS A 29 5.94 10.46 14.25
C LYS A 29 5.85 9.03 14.81
N VAL A 30 4.74 8.32 14.56
CA VAL A 30 4.51 6.96 15.06
C VAL A 30 5.21 5.91 14.19
N LEU A 31 5.14 6.05 12.87
CA LEU A 31 5.69 5.09 11.91
C LEU A 31 7.19 5.32 11.65
N GLY A 32 7.69 6.51 11.93
CA GLY A 32 9.04 6.96 11.60
C GLY A 32 9.14 7.53 10.18
N ARG A 33 10.08 8.46 9.98
CA ARG A 33 10.28 9.17 8.70
C ARG A 33 10.59 8.26 7.50
N LYS A 34 11.19 7.09 7.75
CA LYS A 34 11.44 6.09 6.71
C LYS A 34 10.16 5.56 6.07
N ASN A 35 9.04 5.62 6.79
CA ASN A 35 7.71 5.17 6.36
C ASN A 35 6.79 6.35 6.02
N SER A 36 7.36 7.48 5.59
CA SER A 36 6.60 8.71 5.28
C SER A 36 5.61 8.50 4.14
N GLN A 37 5.97 7.70 3.13
CA GLN A 37 5.05 7.36 2.04
C GLN A 37 3.85 6.52 2.53
N ASP A 38 4.08 5.56 3.42
CA ASP A 38 2.99 4.78 4.02
C ASP A 38 2.10 5.64 4.91
N ALA A 39 2.70 6.55 5.68
CA ALA A 39 1.95 7.53 6.47
C ALA A 39 1.05 8.39 5.57
N TRP A 40 1.50 8.77 4.37
CA TRP A 40 0.72 9.52 3.41
C TRP A 40 -0.47 8.71 2.86
N HIS A 41 -0.26 7.42 2.55
CA HIS A 41 -1.33 6.53 2.09
C HIS A 41 -2.39 6.32 3.17
N ILE A 42 -1.97 6.06 4.42
CA ILE A 42 -2.87 5.87 5.56
C ILE A 42 -3.66 7.16 5.83
N ARG A 43 -2.98 8.31 5.85
CA ARG A 43 -3.64 9.62 5.98
C ARG A 43 -4.68 9.82 4.89
N THR A 44 -4.35 9.47 3.65
CA THR A 44 -5.24 9.67 2.51
C THR A 44 -6.49 8.79 2.64
N ALA A 45 -6.31 7.52 2.98
CA ALA A 45 -7.42 6.60 3.21
C ALA A 45 -8.34 7.08 4.35
N GLU A 46 -7.76 7.53 5.46
CA GLU A 46 -8.50 8.10 6.59
C GLU A 46 -9.27 9.37 6.19
N LYS A 47 -8.62 10.29 5.47
CA LYS A 47 -9.22 11.55 5.03
C LYS A 47 -10.47 11.34 4.16
N TYR A 48 -10.44 10.31 3.31
CA TYR A 48 -11.56 9.97 2.42
C TYR A 48 -12.54 8.97 3.04
N GLY A 49 -12.36 8.61 4.32
CA GLY A 49 -13.28 7.71 5.02
C GLY A 49 -13.29 6.29 4.45
N LEU A 50 -12.18 5.84 3.86
CA LEU A 50 -12.09 4.49 3.32
C LEU A 50 -12.19 3.48 4.46
N TYR A 51 -12.95 2.41 4.23
CA TYR A 51 -13.11 1.34 5.23
C TYR A 51 -11.76 0.69 5.59
N CYS A 52 -10.95 0.39 4.58
CA CYS A 52 -9.62 -0.17 4.80
C CYS A 52 -8.59 0.27 3.76
N PHE A 53 -7.34 0.39 4.19
CA PHE A 53 -6.18 0.47 3.32
C PHE A 53 -5.56 -0.93 3.18
N LEU A 54 -5.57 -1.47 1.97
CA LEU A 54 -5.03 -2.79 1.67
C LEU A 54 -3.57 -2.69 1.26
N THR A 55 -2.72 -3.49 1.91
CA THR A 55 -1.29 -3.55 1.60
C THR A 55 -0.75 -4.97 1.70
N MET A 56 0.26 -5.28 0.88
CA MET A 56 1.07 -6.50 0.98
C MET A 56 2.39 -6.25 1.72
N ASP A 57 2.64 -5.03 2.18
CA ASP A 57 3.81 -4.73 3.00
C ASP A 57 3.62 -5.25 4.42
N PHE A 58 4.09 -6.47 4.65
CA PHE A 58 4.05 -7.10 5.96
C PHE A 58 4.92 -6.38 7.00
N LYS A 59 5.94 -5.61 6.60
CA LYS A 59 6.73 -4.82 7.54
C LYS A 59 5.88 -3.68 8.11
N LEU A 60 5.16 -2.96 7.25
CA LEU A 60 4.21 -1.93 7.66
C LEU A 60 3.14 -2.47 8.61
N ILE A 61 2.55 -3.63 8.28
CA ILE A 61 1.56 -4.30 9.15
C ILE A 61 2.16 -4.58 10.53
N LYS A 62 3.36 -5.19 10.58
CA LYS A 62 4.04 -5.47 11.86
C LYS A 62 4.35 -4.19 12.64
N THR A 63 4.77 -3.12 11.97
CA THR A 63 5.03 -1.83 12.62
C THR A 63 3.75 -1.25 13.23
N LEU A 64 2.64 -1.29 12.49
CA LEU A 64 1.34 -0.83 13.00
C LEU A 64 0.83 -1.68 14.17
N GLU A 65 0.99 -3.01 14.09
CA GLU A 65 0.65 -3.91 15.19
C GLU A 65 1.47 -3.65 16.45
N ALA A 66 2.79 -3.40 16.29
CA ALA A 66 3.64 -3.00 17.40
C ALA A 66 3.19 -1.67 18.02
N GLN A 67 2.65 -0.77 17.21
CA GLN A 67 2.12 0.53 17.62
C GLN A 67 0.61 0.53 17.91
N ARG A 68 -0.06 -0.63 17.98
CA ARG A 68 -1.53 -0.72 18.11
C ARG A 68 -2.11 -0.04 19.36
N LYS A 69 -1.27 0.13 20.40
CA LYS A 69 -1.63 0.82 21.64
C LYS A 69 -1.43 2.34 21.58
N SER A 70 -0.79 2.84 20.52
CA SER A 70 -0.60 4.27 20.32
C SER A 70 -1.98 4.92 20.12
N PRO A 71 -2.29 6.01 20.86
CA PRO A 71 -3.56 6.73 20.70
C PRO A 71 -3.83 7.13 19.24
N ARG A 72 -2.77 7.38 18.47
CA ARG A 72 -2.90 7.74 17.06
C ARG A 72 -3.39 6.59 16.19
N ILE A 73 -2.92 5.37 16.46
CA ILE A 73 -3.34 4.19 15.70
C ILE A 73 -4.74 3.76 16.11
N ILE A 74 -5.05 3.83 17.41
CA ILE A 74 -6.38 3.51 17.94
C ILE A 74 -7.47 4.43 17.37
N SER A 75 -7.15 5.72 17.16
CA SER A 75 -8.10 6.71 16.66
C SER A 75 -8.36 6.64 15.16
N LEU A 76 -7.64 5.80 14.40
CA LEU A 76 -7.90 5.62 12.96
C LEU A 76 -9.23 4.89 12.77
N LYS A 77 -10.09 5.45 11.90
CA LYS A 77 -11.31 4.79 11.45
C LYS A 77 -11.01 3.79 10.34
N THR A 78 -10.07 4.12 9.48
CA THR A 78 -9.59 3.25 8.41
C THR A 78 -8.74 2.13 8.99
N SER A 79 -9.14 0.89 8.74
CA SER A 79 -8.34 -0.28 9.11
C SER A 79 -7.21 -0.52 8.10
N ILE A 80 -5.98 -0.73 8.54
CA ILE A 80 -4.88 -1.16 7.67
C ILE A 80 -4.74 -2.68 7.75
N MET A 81 -4.81 -3.38 6.62
CA MET A 81 -4.76 -4.84 6.62
C MET A 81 -4.29 -5.42 5.28
N THR A 82 -3.94 -6.70 5.26
CA THR A 82 -3.69 -7.42 4.01
C THR A 82 -5.00 -7.86 3.34
N PRO A 83 -5.01 -8.14 2.03
CA PRO A 83 -6.17 -8.73 1.36
C PRO A 83 -6.67 -10.02 2.04
N ALA A 84 -5.74 -10.86 2.52
CA ALA A 84 -6.08 -12.08 3.25
C ALA A 84 -6.79 -11.79 4.59
N MET A 85 -6.33 -10.77 5.32
CA MET A 85 -7.00 -10.33 6.56
C MET A 85 -8.40 -9.80 6.28
N LEU A 86 -8.58 -9.02 5.19
CA LEU A 86 -9.91 -8.57 4.77
C LEU A 86 -10.81 -9.75 4.41
N GLY A 87 -10.31 -10.71 3.63
CA GLY A 87 -11.05 -11.92 3.27
C GLY A 87 -11.53 -12.68 4.51
N LYS A 88 -10.66 -12.86 5.50
CA LYS A 88 -11.03 -13.46 6.79
C LYS A 88 -12.09 -12.65 7.53
N LYS A 89 -11.97 -11.32 7.55
CA LYS A 89 -12.92 -10.41 8.21
C LYS A 89 -14.31 -10.47 7.56
N LEU A 90 -14.36 -10.61 6.24
CA LEU A 90 -15.58 -10.75 5.44
C LEU A 90 -16.09 -12.21 5.36
N ARG A 91 -15.39 -13.17 5.99
CA ARG A 91 -15.70 -14.60 5.90
C ARG A 91 -15.74 -15.11 4.45
N LEU A 92 -14.89 -14.56 3.59
CA LEU A 92 -14.70 -15.05 2.24
C LEU A 92 -13.98 -16.39 2.29
N TYR A 93 -14.52 -17.37 1.57
CA TYR A 93 -13.86 -18.66 1.40
C TYR A 93 -12.66 -18.50 0.48
N PRO A 94 -11.48 -19.06 0.83
CA PRO A 94 -10.36 -19.09 -0.08
C PRO A 94 -10.75 -19.93 -1.29
N MET A 95 -10.72 -19.31 -2.48
CA MET A 95 -10.98 -20.02 -3.73
C MET A 95 -9.70 -20.76 -4.14
N PRO A 96 -9.76 -22.10 -4.34
CA PRO A 96 -8.63 -22.86 -4.87
C PRO A 96 -8.15 -22.26 -6.20
N PRO A 97 -6.84 -21.99 -6.37
CA PRO A 97 -6.30 -21.45 -7.62
C PRO A 97 -6.64 -22.29 -8.86
N LYS A 98 -6.83 -23.61 -8.67
CA LYS A 98 -7.24 -24.55 -9.73
C LYS A 98 -8.60 -24.22 -10.37
N ILE A 99 -9.45 -23.42 -9.72
CA ILE A 99 -10.70 -22.94 -10.31
C ILE A 99 -10.42 -21.93 -11.43
N PHE A 100 -9.32 -21.17 -11.33
CA PHE A 100 -8.88 -20.18 -12.32
C PHE A 100 -7.69 -20.66 -13.15
N SER A 101 -7.27 -21.93 -13.01
CA SER A 101 -6.24 -22.49 -13.90
C SER A 101 -6.88 -22.70 -15.26
N TYR A 102 -6.58 -21.77 -16.18
CA TYR A 102 -6.97 -21.88 -17.56
C TYR A 102 -6.22 -23.05 -18.22
N THR A 103 -6.86 -24.22 -18.30
CA THR A 103 -6.37 -25.33 -19.13
C THR A 103 -6.59 -25.08 -20.62
N ASN A 104 -7.44 -24.12 -20.99
CA ASN A 104 -7.82 -23.82 -22.38
C ASN A 104 -7.71 -22.32 -22.74
N VAL A 105 -6.70 -21.61 -22.23
CA VAL A 105 -6.33 -20.31 -22.83
C VAL A 105 -5.14 -20.58 -23.74
N THR A 106 -5.42 -20.70 -25.03
CA THR A 106 -4.42 -20.45 -26.07
C THR A 106 -3.86 -19.05 -25.83
N PRO A 107 -2.55 -18.89 -25.55
CA PRO A 107 -1.95 -17.57 -25.44
C PRO A 107 -2.08 -16.89 -26.79
N ALA A 108 -2.97 -15.91 -26.89
CA ALA A 108 -3.09 -15.05 -28.05
C ALA A 108 -1.91 -14.07 -28.03
N HIS A 109 -0.73 -14.53 -28.44
CA HIS A 109 0.29 -13.73 -29.12
C HIS A 109 1.21 -14.67 -29.92
N SER A 110 0.81 -14.93 -31.16
CA SER A 110 1.74 -15.07 -32.26
C SER A 110 2.64 -13.83 -32.33
N ASN A 111 3.88 -13.97 -31.87
CA ASN A 111 5.10 -13.48 -32.52
C ASN A 111 6.28 -13.66 -31.57
N VAL A 112 6.91 -14.83 -31.67
CA VAL A 112 8.35 -14.96 -31.45
C VAL A 112 8.90 -15.38 -32.80
N ALA A 113 8.95 -14.41 -33.72
CA ALA A 113 9.93 -14.45 -34.79
C ALA A 113 11.28 -14.33 -34.08
N ASP A 114 12.02 -15.44 -34.04
CA ASP A 114 13.45 -15.59 -33.77
C ASP A 114 13.64 -16.91 -33.02
N ILE A 115 13.77 -18.01 -33.78
CA ILE A 115 14.78 -19.09 -33.63
C ILE A 115 14.55 -19.99 -34.86
N GLU A 116 14.85 -19.46 -36.03
CA GLU A 116 15.30 -20.25 -37.18
C GLU A 116 16.50 -19.50 -37.76
N LYS A 117 17.70 -20.05 -37.52
CA LYS A 117 18.72 -20.19 -38.58
C LYS A 117 19.89 -21.04 -38.07
N LYS A 118 19.98 -22.20 -38.73
CA LYS A 118 21.08 -23.18 -38.85
C LYS A 118 21.35 -24.12 -37.69
#